data_AF-A0A0A5G7S6-F1
#
_entry.id   AF-A0A0A5G7S6-F1
#
_cell.length_a   1.000
_cell.length_b   1.000
_cell.length_c   1.000
_cell.angle_alpha   90.00
_cell.angle_beta   90.00
_cell.angle_gamma   90.00
#
_symmetry.space_group_name_H-M   'P 1'
#
loop_
_entity.id
_entity.type
_entity.pdbx_description
1 polymer ?
#
loop_
_entity_poly.entity_id
_entity_poly.type
_entity_poly.pdbx_seq_one_letter_code
_entity_poly.pdbx_strand_id
1 'polypeptide(L)'
;MRCTEIAYKERKRNMEIKQDTVVRPLPSEELIKNHENSWRLSLPESFLEFIKENNGVEVEGATFDCNNRSYVLERFLCILEAIKNHPKGIYDIDVVFSQIGERLTDNEDLLGAEVLPIASVFAGDFVCLDFRIDKNNPSVCIWSHEESGEFEPVTYNVADNFTQFLKTL
;
A
#
# COMPACT_ATOMS: atom_id res chain seq x y z
N MET A 1 -42.51 9.19 5.23
CA MET A 1 -41.19 9.79 4.97
C MET A 1 -40.12 8.97 5.71
N ARG A 2 -39.89 7.72 5.30
CA ARG A 2 -38.95 6.78 5.96
C ARG A 2 -38.38 5.74 4.98
N CYS A 3 -38.49 5.99 3.67
CA CYS A 3 -38.09 5.03 2.63
C CYS A 3 -36.83 5.46 1.86
N THR A 4 -36.27 6.65 2.13
CA THR A 4 -35.10 7.16 1.40
C THR A 4 -33.78 7.03 2.17
N GLU A 5 -33.79 6.81 3.49
CA GLU A 5 -32.55 6.64 4.28
C GLU A 5 -31.97 5.22 4.26
N ILE A 6 -32.79 4.20 3.96
CA ILE A 6 -32.34 2.80 3.96
C ILE A 6 -31.69 2.41 2.62
N ALA A 7 -32.02 3.12 1.53
CA ALA A 7 -31.46 2.86 0.20
C ALA A 7 -30.02 3.38 0.01
N TYR A 8 -29.45 4.09 0.99
CA TYR A 8 -28.07 4.60 0.90
C TYR A 8 -27.03 3.63 1.50
N LYS A 9 -27.45 2.54 2.15
CA LYS A 9 -26.57 1.70 2.97
C LYS A 9 -26.12 0.37 2.38
N GLU A 10 -26.45 0.04 1.14
CA GLU A 10 -25.92 -1.19 0.48
C GLU A 10 -25.58 -0.97 -0.99
N ARG A 11 -24.83 0.10 -1.30
CA ARG A 11 -24.03 0.08 -2.53
C ARG A 11 -22.85 -0.84 -2.22
N LYS A 12 -22.84 -2.04 -2.82
CA LYS A 12 -21.62 -2.86 -2.95
C LYS A 12 -20.51 -1.91 -3.41
N ARG A 13 -19.65 -1.49 -2.49
CA ARG A 13 -18.42 -0.76 -2.79
C ARG A 13 -17.52 -1.85 -3.34
N ASN A 14 -17.46 -1.94 -4.66
CA ASN A 14 -16.54 -2.83 -5.32
C ASN A 14 -15.51 -1.91 -5.95
N MET A 15 -14.30 -1.96 -5.43
CA MET A 15 -13.12 -1.50 -6.14
C MET A 15 -13.15 -2.00 -7.60
N GLU A 16 -12.94 -1.09 -8.54
CA GLU A 16 -12.70 -1.39 -9.94
C GLU A 16 -11.22 -1.21 -10.25
N ILE A 17 -10.58 -2.26 -10.78
CA ILE A 17 -9.17 -2.21 -11.19
C ILE A 17 -9.10 -1.73 -12.63
N LYS A 18 -8.39 -0.62 -12.88
CA LYS A 18 -8.16 -0.09 -14.23
C LYS A 18 -7.03 -0.85 -14.92
N GLN A 19 -7.38 -1.97 -15.53
CA GLN A 19 -6.42 -2.91 -16.14
C GLN A 19 -5.50 -2.26 -17.20
N ASP A 20 -5.93 -1.19 -17.86
CA ASP A 20 -5.13 -0.41 -18.82
C ASP A 20 -4.04 0.45 -18.16
N THR A 21 -4.08 0.61 -16.83
CA THR A 21 -3.11 1.40 -16.05
C THR A 21 -2.01 0.56 -15.40
N VAL A 22 -2.08 -0.78 -15.55
CA VAL A 22 -1.06 -1.71 -15.05
C VAL A 22 0.31 -1.31 -15.61
N VAL A 23 1.25 -1.09 -14.70
CA VAL A 23 2.62 -0.69 -14.99
C VAL A 23 3.40 -1.87 -15.55
N ARG A 24 4.01 -1.68 -16.73
CA ARG A 24 4.79 -2.70 -17.43
C ARG A 24 6.25 -2.29 -17.59
N PRO A 25 7.21 -3.23 -17.56
CA PRO A 25 7.02 -4.67 -17.42
C PRO A 25 6.52 -5.08 -16.03
N LEU A 26 5.87 -6.24 -15.95
CA LEU A 26 5.51 -6.85 -14.67
C LEU A 26 6.78 -7.32 -13.96
N PRO A 27 6.83 -7.30 -12.62
CA PRO A 27 8.04 -7.65 -11.89
C PRO A 27 8.30 -9.17 -12.02
N SER A 28 9.54 -9.53 -12.31
CA SER A 28 9.97 -10.93 -12.30
C SER A 28 10.16 -11.43 -10.86
N GLU A 29 10.15 -12.76 -10.67
CA GLU A 29 10.46 -13.36 -9.36
C GLU A 29 11.85 -12.93 -8.85
N GLU A 30 12.83 -12.81 -9.76
CA GLU A 30 14.18 -12.38 -9.42
C GLU A 30 14.20 -10.91 -8.97
N LEU A 31 13.47 -10.04 -9.66
CA LEU A 31 13.36 -8.63 -9.28
C LEU A 31 12.72 -8.51 -7.90
N ILE A 32 11.58 -9.17 -7.67
CA ILE A 32 10.89 -9.19 -6.38
C ILE A 32 11.85 -9.64 -5.27
N LYS A 33 12.54 -10.75 -5.48
CA LYS A 33 13.49 -11.29 -4.49
C LYS A 33 14.63 -10.32 -4.19
N ASN A 34 15.12 -9.57 -5.17
CA ASN A 34 16.15 -8.55 -4.97
C ASN A 34 15.65 -7.40 -4.08
N HIS A 35 14.40 -6.97 -4.27
CA HIS A 35 13.78 -5.96 -3.41
C HIS A 35 13.50 -6.51 -2.00
N GLU A 36 12.97 -7.73 -1.86
CA GLU A 36 12.79 -8.40 -0.56
C GLU A 36 14.10 -8.47 0.24
N ASN A 37 15.20 -8.84 -0.41
CA ASN A 37 16.53 -8.84 0.20
C ASN A 37 16.98 -7.44 0.63
N SER A 38 16.67 -6.41 -0.17
CA SER A 38 17.05 -5.02 0.10
C SER A 38 16.26 -4.44 1.28
N TRP A 39 14.96 -4.71 1.32
CA TRP A 39 14.07 -4.35 2.43
C TRP A 39 14.26 -5.25 3.66
N ARG A 40 14.92 -6.40 3.50
CA ARG A 40 15.07 -7.45 4.53
C ARG A 40 13.74 -7.99 5.03
N LEU A 41 12.78 -8.11 4.13
CA LEU A 41 11.42 -8.56 4.37
C LEU A 41 11.07 -9.71 3.43
N SER A 42 10.11 -10.52 3.84
CA SER A 42 9.41 -11.45 2.95
C SER A 42 7.98 -10.94 2.78
N LEU A 43 7.62 -10.57 1.55
CA LEU A 43 6.29 -10.09 1.22
C LEU A 43 5.28 -11.23 1.37
N PRO A 44 4.06 -10.94 1.87
CA PRO A 44 3.03 -11.95 1.98
C PRO A 44 2.62 -12.47 0.60
N GLU A 45 2.39 -13.77 0.48
CA GLU A 45 2.05 -14.45 -0.79
C GLU A 45 0.89 -13.76 -1.52
N SER A 46 -0.18 -13.41 -0.79
CA SER A 46 -1.33 -12.69 -1.37
C SER A 46 -0.98 -11.33 -2.00
N PHE A 47 0.04 -10.62 -1.49
CA PHE A 47 0.51 -9.38 -2.11
C PHE A 47 1.36 -9.65 -3.35
N LEU A 48 2.19 -10.70 -3.30
CA LEU A 48 2.99 -11.14 -4.44
C LEU A 48 2.12 -11.57 -5.63
N GLU A 49 1.09 -12.38 -5.38
CA GLU A 49 0.11 -12.78 -6.40
C GLU A 49 -0.56 -11.54 -7.01
N PHE A 50 -0.97 -10.59 -6.16
CA PHE A 50 -1.62 -9.37 -6.60
C PHE A 50 -0.71 -8.51 -7.49
N ILE A 51 0.53 -8.22 -7.07
CA ILE A 51 1.41 -7.30 -7.80
C ILE A 51 1.95 -7.91 -9.10
N LYS A 52 2.02 -9.24 -9.20
CA LYS A 52 2.37 -9.94 -10.45
C LYS A 52 1.33 -9.75 -11.55
N GLU A 53 0.07 -9.47 -11.19
CA GLU A 53 -1.00 -9.21 -12.15
C GLU A 53 -1.33 -7.72 -12.27
N ASN A 54 -1.22 -6.98 -11.17
CA ASN A 54 -1.75 -5.63 -11.01
C ASN A 54 -0.67 -4.61 -10.61
N ASN A 55 0.57 -4.81 -11.10
CA ASN A 55 1.72 -3.95 -10.79
C ASN A 55 1.38 -2.47 -11.00
N GLY A 56 1.47 -1.64 -9.96
CA GLY A 56 1.26 -0.21 -10.12
C GLY A 56 -0.15 0.21 -10.54
N VAL A 57 -1.19 -0.61 -10.35
CA VAL A 57 -2.49 -0.34 -10.97
C VAL A 57 -3.22 0.82 -10.30
N GLU A 58 -3.94 1.64 -11.07
CA GLU A 58 -4.94 2.57 -10.57
C GLU A 58 -6.26 1.84 -10.28
N VAL A 59 -6.98 2.33 -9.29
CA VAL A 59 -8.28 1.79 -8.93
C VAL A 59 -9.33 2.89 -8.81
N GLU A 60 -10.59 2.51 -8.98
CA GLU A 60 -11.74 3.38 -8.78
C GLU A 60 -12.70 2.78 -7.76
N GLY A 61 -13.37 3.64 -7.00
CA GLY A 61 -14.35 3.22 -5.98
C GLY A 61 -13.77 2.51 -4.76
N ALA A 62 -12.44 2.33 -4.68
CA ALA A 62 -11.73 1.73 -3.56
C ALA A 62 -11.68 2.71 -2.38
N THR A 63 -12.58 2.52 -1.42
CA THR A 63 -12.65 3.35 -0.21
C THR A 63 -12.71 2.51 1.04
N PHE A 64 -12.01 2.91 2.10
CA PHE A 64 -12.07 2.25 3.39
C PHE A 64 -12.10 3.28 4.52
N ASP A 65 -12.69 2.91 5.64
CA ASP A 65 -12.81 3.76 6.82
C ASP A 65 -11.80 3.31 7.88
N CYS A 66 -10.99 4.22 8.41
CA CYS A 66 -10.01 3.94 9.47
C CYS A 66 -9.82 5.20 10.33
N ASN A 67 -9.64 5.03 11.64
CA ASN A 67 -9.43 6.14 12.59
C ASN A 67 -10.42 7.33 12.43
N ASN A 68 -11.71 7.02 12.27
CA ASN A 68 -12.79 8.01 12.04
C ASN A 68 -12.62 8.89 10.79
N ARG A 69 -11.82 8.45 9.82
CA ARG A 69 -11.63 9.08 8.50
C ARG A 69 -11.98 8.09 7.39
N SER A 70 -12.37 8.61 6.24
CA SER A 70 -12.62 7.82 5.04
C SER A 70 -11.50 8.09 4.04
N TYR A 71 -10.89 7.04 3.54
CA TYR A 71 -9.76 7.08 2.63
C TYR A 71 -10.18 6.64 1.23
N VAL A 72 -9.60 7.26 0.22
CA VAL A 72 -9.76 6.86 -1.18
C VAL A 72 -8.41 6.36 -1.68
N LEU A 73 -8.33 5.09 -2.02
CA LEU A 73 -7.14 4.49 -2.61
C LEU A 73 -7.10 4.87 -4.09
N GLU A 74 -5.99 5.46 -4.52
CA GLU A 74 -5.84 5.92 -5.90
C GLU A 74 -5.12 4.87 -6.75
N ARG A 75 -4.08 4.26 -6.17
CA ARG A 75 -3.15 3.40 -6.90
C ARG A 75 -2.35 2.51 -5.94
N PHE A 76 -2.15 1.26 -6.34
CA PHE A 76 -1.11 0.41 -5.75
C PHE A 76 0.26 0.79 -6.30
N LEU A 77 1.30 0.72 -5.48
CA LEU A 77 2.67 1.02 -5.90
C LEU A 77 3.22 -0.10 -6.81
N CYS A 78 4.24 0.22 -7.61
CA CYS A 78 4.87 -0.75 -8.50
C CYS A 78 6.26 -1.17 -8.05
N ILE A 79 6.73 -2.25 -8.65
CA ILE A 79 8.13 -2.69 -8.63
C ILE A 79 8.66 -2.64 -10.07
N LEU A 80 9.74 -1.92 -10.29
CA LEU A 80 10.35 -1.68 -11.60
C LEU A 80 11.86 -1.86 -11.56
N GLU A 81 12.41 -2.54 -12.57
CA GLU A 81 13.85 -2.66 -12.76
C GLU A 81 14.49 -1.33 -13.21
N ALA A 82 13.85 -0.61 -14.12
CA ALA A 82 14.38 0.60 -14.76
C ALA A 82 13.63 1.89 -14.34
N ILE A 83 13.61 2.18 -13.04
CA ILE A 83 12.84 3.28 -12.42
C ILE A 83 13.04 4.63 -13.12
N LYS A 84 14.29 5.08 -13.29
CA LYS A 84 14.63 6.46 -13.71
C LYS A 84 14.02 6.89 -15.05
N ASN A 85 13.82 5.94 -15.96
CA ASN A 85 13.34 6.22 -17.31
C ASN A 85 11.87 5.82 -17.49
N HIS A 86 11.24 5.28 -16.45
CA HIS A 86 9.87 4.81 -16.53
C HIS A 86 8.89 5.95 -16.18
N PRO A 87 7.86 6.23 -17.00
CA PRO A 87 6.91 7.33 -16.74
C PRO A 87 6.12 7.17 -15.43
N LYS A 88 6.05 5.94 -14.90
CA LYS A 88 5.43 5.62 -13.62
C LYS A 88 6.44 5.30 -12.51
N GLY A 89 7.73 5.58 -12.73
CA GLY A 89 8.80 5.32 -11.76
C GLY A 89 8.60 6.06 -10.43
N ILE A 90 7.88 7.18 -10.43
CA ILE A 90 7.52 7.91 -9.20
C ILE A 90 6.63 7.10 -8.24
N TYR A 91 5.95 6.06 -8.74
CA TYR A 91 5.10 5.17 -7.96
C TYR A 91 5.79 3.85 -7.61
N ASP A 92 7.10 3.75 -7.86
CA ASP A 92 7.88 2.59 -7.44
C ASP A 92 8.05 2.58 -5.92
N ILE A 93 7.97 1.40 -5.29
CA ILE A 93 8.08 1.25 -3.85
C ILE A 93 9.42 1.82 -3.34
N ASP A 94 10.54 1.58 -4.01
CA ASP A 94 11.84 2.12 -3.57
C ASP A 94 11.89 3.64 -3.67
N VAL A 95 11.24 4.21 -4.69
CA VAL A 95 11.17 5.68 -4.84
C VAL A 95 10.36 6.29 -3.70
N VAL A 96 9.17 5.75 -3.44
CA VAL A 96 8.32 6.23 -2.34
C VAL A 96 9.04 6.03 -1.00
N PHE A 97 9.60 4.84 -0.76
CA PHE A 97 10.32 4.53 0.47
C PHE A 97 11.52 5.46 0.68
N SER A 98 12.25 5.83 -0.38
CA SER A 98 13.37 6.79 -0.28
C SER A 98 12.94 8.20 0.14
N GLN A 99 11.67 8.58 -0.08
CA GLN A 99 11.13 9.89 0.25
C GLN A 99 10.60 9.99 1.67
N ILE A 100 10.11 8.88 2.24
CA ILE A 100 9.42 8.89 3.54
C ILE A 100 9.99 7.87 4.55
N GLY A 101 11.03 7.12 4.19
CA GLY A 101 11.56 5.99 4.97
C GLY A 101 11.90 6.33 6.42
N GLU A 102 12.54 7.47 6.67
CA GLU A 102 12.86 7.93 8.03
C GLU A 102 11.62 8.20 8.88
N ARG A 103 10.45 8.41 8.25
CA ARG A 103 9.16 8.65 8.91
C ARG A 103 8.31 7.38 9.04
N LEU A 104 8.85 6.23 8.65
CA LEU A 104 8.19 4.91 8.68
C LEU A 104 8.71 3.98 9.79
N THR A 105 9.72 4.40 10.54
CA THR A 105 10.40 3.62 11.59
C THR A 105 10.64 4.53 12.79
N ASP A 106 10.66 4.01 14.02
CA ASP A 106 11.16 4.74 15.20
C ASP A 106 12.61 4.37 15.55
N ASN A 107 13.25 3.59 14.69
CA ASN A 107 14.60 3.09 14.84
C ASN A 107 15.54 3.71 13.80
N GLU A 108 16.40 4.64 14.25
CA GLU A 108 17.42 5.33 13.44
C GLU A 108 18.47 4.38 12.84
N ASP A 109 18.74 3.27 13.51
CA ASP A 109 19.74 2.28 13.09
C ASP A 109 19.13 1.16 12.22
N LEU A 110 17.85 1.29 11.83
CA LEU A 110 17.16 0.25 11.06
C LEU A 110 17.82 0.04 9.70
N LEU A 111 18.23 -1.21 9.45
CA LEU A 111 18.61 -1.66 8.12
C LEU A 111 17.41 -2.35 7.47
N GLY A 112 16.97 -1.86 6.31
CA GLY A 112 15.81 -2.39 5.59
C GLY A 112 14.53 -1.62 5.92
N ALA A 113 13.40 -2.32 5.97
CA ALA A 113 12.10 -1.76 6.28
C ALA A 113 11.37 -2.60 7.33
N GLU A 114 10.44 -1.97 8.05
CA GLU A 114 9.49 -2.64 8.95
C GLU A 114 8.04 -2.17 8.75
N VAL A 115 7.87 -0.99 8.13
CA VAL A 115 6.61 -0.51 7.55
C VAL A 115 6.90 -0.19 6.08
N LEU A 116 6.25 -0.91 5.16
CA LEU A 116 6.51 -0.82 3.73
C LEU A 116 5.29 -0.23 3.01
N PRO A 117 5.39 0.93 2.34
CA PRO A 117 4.28 1.50 1.59
C PRO A 117 3.94 0.63 0.37
N ILE A 118 2.66 0.38 0.14
CA ILE A 118 2.17 -0.48 -0.95
C ILE A 118 1.05 0.14 -1.79
N ALA A 119 0.41 1.22 -1.31
CA ALA A 119 -0.55 1.97 -2.11
C ALA A 119 -0.63 3.43 -1.65
N SER A 120 -0.88 4.33 -2.60
CA SER A 120 -1.14 5.75 -2.33
C SER A 120 -2.64 5.98 -2.13
N VAL A 121 -2.97 6.82 -1.15
CA VAL A 121 -4.31 7.39 -0.99
C VAL A 121 -4.26 8.89 -1.26
N PHE A 122 -5.43 9.49 -1.48
CA PHE A 122 -5.52 10.94 -1.64
C PHE A 122 -4.94 11.68 -0.43
N ALA A 123 -4.29 12.83 -0.67
CA ALA A 123 -3.68 13.71 0.34
C ALA A 123 -2.38 13.22 1.02
N GLY A 124 -1.63 12.30 0.39
CA GLY A 124 -0.23 12.04 0.74
C GLY A 124 0.01 10.99 1.82
N ASP A 125 -1.06 10.45 2.41
CA ASP A 125 -1.01 9.25 3.25
C ASP A 125 -0.72 8.00 2.38
N PHE A 126 -0.25 6.92 3.01
CA PHE A 126 0.02 5.65 2.33
C PHE A 126 -0.58 4.48 3.09
N VAL A 127 -1.10 3.50 2.34
CA VAL A 127 -1.37 2.17 2.89
C VAL A 127 -0.05 1.39 2.90
N CYS A 128 0.26 0.78 4.03
CA CYS A 128 1.50 0.07 4.27
C CYS A 128 1.26 -1.36 4.77
N LEU A 129 2.22 -2.24 4.49
CA LEU A 129 2.39 -3.50 5.21
C LEU A 129 3.22 -3.22 6.47
N ASP A 130 2.70 -3.61 7.63
CA ASP A 130 3.33 -3.40 8.94
C ASP A 130 3.83 -4.73 9.52
N PHE A 131 5.16 -4.86 9.55
CA PHE A 131 5.90 -6.06 9.96
C PHE A 131 6.42 -5.98 11.40
N ARG A 132 6.13 -4.88 12.14
CA ARG A 132 6.69 -4.66 13.48
C ARG A 132 6.23 -5.71 14.49
N ILE A 133 5.02 -6.25 14.32
CA ILE A 133 4.45 -7.29 15.19
C ILE A 133 4.72 -8.70 14.66
N ASP A 134 4.44 -8.94 13.38
CA ASP A 134 4.63 -10.24 12.73
C ASP A 134 5.29 -10.07 11.36
N LYS A 135 6.50 -10.62 11.22
CA LYS A 135 7.29 -10.52 9.99
C LYS A 135 6.83 -11.43 8.86
N ASN A 136 6.04 -12.47 9.16
CA ASN A 136 5.58 -13.46 8.18
C ASN A 136 4.15 -13.18 7.72
N ASN A 137 3.34 -12.57 8.59
CA ASN A 137 1.97 -12.18 8.30
C ASN A 137 1.74 -10.72 8.73
N PRO A 138 2.30 -9.75 7.98
CA PRO A 138 2.16 -8.34 8.32
C PRO A 138 0.71 -7.90 8.26
N SER A 139 0.33 -7.02 9.18
CA SER A 139 -0.95 -6.33 9.13
C SER A 139 -0.92 -5.23 8.07
N VAL A 140 -2.08 -4.71 7.70
CA VAL A 140 -2.19 -3.54 6.83
C VAL A 140 -2.56 -2.33 7.68
N CYS A 141 -1.80 -1.24 7.54
CA CYS A 141 -2.07 0.01 8.21
C CYS A 141 -2.13 1.18 7.23
N ILE A 142 -2.70 2.30 7.66
CA ILE A 142 -2.52 3.60 7.02
C ILE A 142 -1.46 4.38 7.80
N TRP A 143 -0.45 4.89 7.10
CA TRP A 143 0.53 5.85 7.62
C TRP A 143 0.02 7.27 7.44
N SER A 144 0.04 8.05 8.53
CA SER A 144 -0.47 9.43 8.57
C SER A 144 0.64 10.42 8.22
N HIS A 145 0.54 11.06 7.06
CA HIS A 145 1.51 12.05 6.59
C HIS A 145 1.57 13.27 7.50
N GLU A 146 0.44 13.71 8.04
CA GLU A 146 0.38 14.93 8.87
C GLU A 146 0.87 14.69 10.30
N GLU A 147 0.76 13.45 10.81
CA GLU A 147 1.09 13.14 12.20
C GLU A 147 2.47 12.51 12.39
N SER A 148 3.07 11.97 11.33
CA SER A 148 4.35 11.27 11.44
C SER A 148 5.55 12.22 11.34
N GLY A 149 6.44 12.20 12.33
CA GLY A 149 7.74 12.89 12.29
C GLY A 149 8.84 12.02 11.70
N GLU A 150 10.04 12.60 11.56
CA GLU A 150 11.27 11.79 11.42
C GLU A 150 11.41 10.93 12.68
N PHE A 151 11.57 9.62 12.50
CA PHE A 151 11.66 8.62 13.56
C PHE A 151 10.46 8.56 14.51
N GLU A 152 9.31 9.08 14.10
CA GLU A 152 8.07 9.11 14.89
C GLU A 152 6.87 8.68 14.01
N PRO A 153 6.81 7.40 13.58
CA PRO A 153 5.78 6.93 12.66
C PRO A 153 4.42 6.83 13.35
N VAL A 154 3.42 7.50 12.80
CA VAL A 154 2.01 7.37 13.23
C VAL A 154 1.25 6.55 12.20
N THR A 155 0.75 5.40 12.67
CA THR A 155 0.05 4.42 11.83
C THR A 155 -1.24 3.96 12.51
N TYR A 156 -2.26 3.65 11.71
CA TYR A 156 -3.53 3.11 12.19
C TYR A 156 -3.83 1.80 11.48
N ASN A 157 -4.13 0.74 12.24
CA ASN A 157 -4.44 -0.56 11.67
C ASN A 157 -5.74 -0.51 10.85
N VAL A 158 -5.71 -1.13 9.66
CA VAL A 158 -6.83 -1.21 8.72
C VAL A 158 -7.34 -2.66 8.60
N ALA A 159 -6.43 -3.63 8.56
CA ALA A 159 -6.78 -5.06 8.46
C ALA A 159 -5.65 -5.95 9.00
N ASP A 160 -5.95 -7.21 9.32
CA ASP A 160 -4.96 -8.15 9.88
C ASP A 160 -3.95 -8.67 8.85
N ASN A 161 -4.26 -8.55 7.55
CA ASN A 161 -3.40 -8.95 6.44
C ASN A 161 -3.92 -8.38 5.10
N PHE A 162 -3.11 -8.52 4.06
CA PHE A 162 -3.41 -7.99 2.73
C PHE A 162 -4.69 -8.59 2.10
N THR A 163 -4.95 -9.89 2.31
CA THR A 163 -6.18 -10.53 1.81
C THR A 163 -7.44 -9.94 2.46
N GLN A 164 -7.39 -9.68 3.77
CA GLN A 164 -8.50 -9.01 4.46
C GLN A 164 -8.65 -7.57 3.98
N PHE A 165 -7.54 -6.85 3.78
CA PHE A 165 -7.58 -5.49 3.24
C PHE A 165 -8.27 -5.42 1.88
N LEU A 166 -7.95 -6.31 0.93
CA LEU A 166 -8.65 -6.32 -0.36
C LEU A 166 -10.17 -6.56 -0.24
N LYS A 167 -10.64 -7.19 0.84
CA LYS A 167 -12.08 -7.39 1.11
C LYS A 167 -12.75 -6.17 1.73
N THR A 168 -12.00 -5.20 2.23
CA THR A 168 -12.54 -3.94 2.76
C THR A 168 -12.75 -2.89 1.66
N LEU A 169 -12.10 -3.06 0.50
CA LEU A 169 -12.14 -2.16 -0.67
C LEU A 169 -13.32 -2.40 -1.62
#